data_AF-A0A3D3NHY5-F1
#
_entry.id   AF-A0A3D3NHY5-F1
#
_cell.length_a   1.000
_cell.length_b   1.000
_cell.length_c   1.000
_cell.angle_alpha   90.00
_cell.angle_beta   90.00
_cell.angle_gamma   90.00
#
_symmetry.space_group_name_H-M   'P 1'
#
loop_
_entity.id
_entity.type
_entity.pdbx_description
1 polymer ?
#
loop_
_entity_poly.entity_id
_entity_poly.type
_entity_poly.pdbx_seq_one_letter_code
_entity_poly.pdbx_strand_id
1 'polypeptide(L)'
;MDPALWIELIVFVVLLGFSGFFSSTETSLFSLSQFQLDQMRAAKNPRIELIERLRSEPRRLIVTILIGNEFVNVSASVISAAMIIHLFGADNEMINLLVMVPILLLFGEITPKVLAIRNNVAFANAECCPIALFARLITPLREVIRHVAEFFITLIVGKQRSAG
;
A
#
# COMPACT_ATOMS: atom_id res chain seq x y z
N MET A 1 -11.04 -27.37 16.40
CA MET A 1 -10.87 -26.32 15.39
C MET A 1 -9.62 -26.63 14.61
N ASP A 2 -9.70 -26.64 13.29
CA ASP A 2 -8.58 -27.03 12.43
C ASP A 2 -7.43 -26.02 12.55
N PRO A 3 -6.17 -26.47 12.76
CA PRO A 3 -5.01 -25.58 12.82
C PRO A 3 -4.84 -24.70 11.58
N ALA A 4 -5.30 -25.17 10.41
CA ALA A 4 -5.27 -24.43 9.16
C ALA A 4 -6.07 -23.11 9.24
N LEU A 5 -7.28 -23.13 9.81
CA LEU A 5 -8.12 -21.94 9.95
C LEU A 5 -7.46 -20.86 10.82
N TRP A 6 -6.74 -21.26 11.87
CA TRP A 6 -6.02 -20.31 12.72
C TRP A 6 -4.85 -19.67 11.98
N ILE A 7 -4.13 -20.45 11.18
CA ILE A 7 -3.04 -19.94 10.34
C ILE A 7 -3.59 -18.95 9.32
N GLU A 8 -4.66 -19.30 8.62
CA GLU A 8 -5.32 -18.43 7.64
C GLU A 8 -5.78 -17.12 8.29
N LEU A 9 -6.41 -17.17 9.47
CA LEU A 9 -6.83 -15.99 10.21
C LEU A 9 -5.65 -15.10 10.62
N ILE A 10 -4.55 -15.68 11.12
CA ILE A 10 -3.36 -14.91 11.50
C ILE A 10 -2.76 -14.23 10.26
N VAL A 11 -2.61 -14.97 9.16
CA VAL A 11 -2.10 -14.42 7.90
C VAL A 11 -3.02 -13.29 7.40
N PHE A 12 -4.32 -13.48 7.46
CA PHE A 12 -5.32 -12.48 7.07
C PHE A 12 -5.19 -11.19 7.89
N VAL A 13 -5.09 -11.28 9.23
CA VAL A 13 -4.92 -10.13 10.11
C VAL A 13 -3.61 -9.40 9.83
N VAL A 14 -2.52 -10.14 9.56
CA VAL A 14 -1.23 -9.55 9.18
C VAL A 14 -1.34 -8.80 7.84
N LEU A 15 -2.01 -9.40 6.85
CA LEU A 15 -2.25 -8.76 5.55
C LEU A 15 -3.11 -7.49 5.70
N LEU A 16 -4.17 -7.51 6.51
CA LEU A 16 -4.93 -6.29 6.82
C LEU A 16 -4.05 -5.19 7.43
N GLY A 17 -3.14 -5.56 8.33
CA GLY A 17 -2.16 -4.64 8.90
C GLY A 17 -1.24 -4.02 7.84
N PHE A 18 -0.78 -4.83 6.87
CA PHE A 18 0.04 -4.32 5.76
C PHE A 18 -0.75 -3.44 4.79
N SER A 19 -2.00 -3.79 4.47
CA SER A 19 -2.91 -2.95 3.68
C SER A 19 -3.06 -1.58 4.35
N GLY A 20 -3.30 -1.61 5.66
CA GLY A 20 -3.35 -0.43 6.50
C GLY A 20 -2.09 0.42 6.42
N PHE A 21 -0.92 -0.21 6.60
CA PHE A 21 0.38 0.45 6.49
C PHE A 21 0.58 1.15 5.14
N PHE A 22 0.29 0.49 4.01
CA PHE A 22 0.47 1.10 2.69
C PHE A 22 -0.48 2.29 2.50
N SER A 23 -1.75 2.11 2.87
CA SER A 23 -2.79 3.14 2.80
C SER A 23 -2.49 4.36 3.68
N SER A 24 -2.04 4.15 4.93
CA SER A 24 -1.65 5.22 5.84
C SER A 24 -0.37 5.91 5.40
N THR A 25 0.60 5.19 4.84
CA THR A 25 1.87 5.76 4.35
C THR A 25 1.66 6.77 3.23
N GLU A 26 0.80 6.47 2.27
CA GLU A 26 0.43 7.41 1.22
C GLU A 26 -0.13 8.69 1.84
N THR A 27 -1.14 8.52 2.69
CA THR A 27 -1.88 9.63 3.26
C THR A 27 -1.03 10.47 4.21
N SER A 28 -0.18 9.85 5.02
CA SER A 28 0.71 10.54 5.97
C SER A 28 1.76 11.36 5.22
N LEU A 29 2.45 10.79 4.22
CA LEU A 29 3.49 11.49 3.47
C LEU A 29 2.94 12.62 2.61
N PHE A 30 1.78 12.44 1.97
CA PHE A 30 1.20 13.46 1.09
C PHE A 30 0.42 14.55 1.82
N SER A 31 -0.09 14.29 3.04
CA SER A 31 -0.78 15.31 3.84
C SER A 31 0.14 16.21 4.66
N LEU A 32 1.45 15.95 4.71
CA LEU A 32 2.42 16.78 5.42
C LEU A 32 2.48 18.20 4.83
N SER A 33 2.14 19.20 5.65
CA SER A 33 2.25 20.62 5.30
C SER A 33 3.70 21.11 5.33
N GLN A 34 3.97 22.22 4.62
CA GLN A 34 5.30 22.85 4.63
C GLN A 34 5.73 23.27 6.04
N PHE A 35 4.80 23.82 6.82
CA PHE A 35 5.04 24.21 8.21
C PHE A 35 5.47 23.02 9.10
N GLN A 36 4.89 21.84 8.91
CA GLN A 36 5.28 20.64 9.64
C GLN A 36 6.68 20.16 9.24
N LEU A 37 7.03 20.21 7.95
CA LEU A 37 8.39 19.91 7.50
C LEU A 37 9.41 20.88 8.10
N ASP A 38 9.11 22.18 8.09
CA ASP A 38 9.99 23.20 8.66
C ASP A 38 10.22 22.97 10.16
N GLN A 39 9.17 22.61 10.91
CA GLN A 39 9.28 22.22 12.31
C GLN A 39 10.14 20.97 12.50
N MET A 40 9.99 19.95 11.65
CA MET A 40 10.82 18.75 11.71
C MET A 40 12.29 19.05 11.43
N ARG A 41 12.60 19.96 10.50
CA ARG A 41 13.97 20.43 10.23
C ARG A 41 14.54 21.19 11.43
N ALA A 42 13.76 22.13 11.99
CA ALA A 42 14.17 22.89 13.17
C ALA A 42 14.43 21.99 14.39
N ALA A 43 13.63 20.94 14.55
CA ALA A 43 13.79 19.92 15.59
C ALA A 43 14.92 18.91 15.29
N LYS A 44 15.65 19.05 14.17
CA LYS A 44 16.70 18.12 13.72
C LYS A 44 16.22 16.67 13.69
N ASN A 45 14.99 16.45 13.21
CA ASN A 45 14.43 15.10 13.13
C ASN A 45 15.29 14.23 12.20
N PRO A 46 15.77 13.05 12.64
CA PRO A 46 16.69 12.22 11.85
C PRO A 46 16.07 11.64 10.56
N ARG A 47 14.74 11.68 10.43
CA ARG A 47 14.01 11.11 9.28
C ARG A 47 13.58 12.16 8.26
N ILE A 48 13.81 13.45 8.52
CA ILE A 48 13.33 14.55 7.65
C ILE A 48 13.87 14.44 6.23
N GLU A 49 15.17 14.18 6.08
CA GLU A 49 15.81 14.04 4.76
C GLU A 49 15.22 12.87 3.97
N LEU A 50 14.93 11.76 4.64
CA LEU A 50 14.31 10.60 4.00
C LEU A 50 12.88 10.89 3.57
N ILE A 51 12.08 11.54 4.43
CA ILE A 51 10.71 11.93 4.12
C ILE A 51 10.69 12.88 2.93
N GLU A 52 11.57 13.88 2.90
CA GLU A 52 11.68 14.83 1.78
C GLU A 52 12.10 14.14 0.49
N ARG A 53 13.08 13.23 0.55
CA ARG A 53 13.50 12.42 -0.59
C ARG A 53 12.38 11.53 -1.14
N LEU A 54 11.59 10.90 -0.26
CA LEU A 54 10.44 10.10 -0.68
C LEU A 54 9.39 10.98 -1.38
N ARG A 55 9.16 12.19 -0.84
CA ARG A 55 8.22 13.16 -1.42
C ARG A 55 8.71 13.84 -2.69
N SER A 56 10.03 13.93 -2.91
CA SER A 56 10.60 14.54 -4.13
C SER A 56 10.41 13.66 -5.38
N GLU A 57 10.13 12.37 -5.21
CA GLU A 57 9.82 11.44 -6.30
C GLU A 57 8.38 10.90 -6.20
N PRO A 58 7.34 11.76 -6.23
CA PRO A 58 5.98 11.39 -5.84
C PRO A 58 5.38 10.30 -6.76
N ARG A 59 5.64 10.37 -8.07
CA ARG A 59 5.19 9.35 -9.02
C ARG A 59 5.74 7.96 -8.66
N ARG A 60 7.03 7.90 -8.31
CA ARG A 60 7.71 6.66 -7.96
C ARG A 60 7.20 6.10 -6.64
N LEU A 61 6.96 6.97 -5.67
CA LEU A 61 6.40 6.61 -4.37
C LEU A 61 4.97 6.07 -4.51
N ILE A 62 4.09 6.77 -5.22
CA ILE A 62 2.70 6.36 -5.46
C ILE A 62 2.66 4.97 -6.10
N VAL A 63 3.42 4.74 -7.18
CA VAL A 63 3.48 3.44 -7.85
C VAL A 63 3.96 2.34 -6.89
N THR A 64 4.94 2.65 -6.04
CA THR A 64 5.44 1.70 -5.04
C THR A 64 4.34 1.33 -4.05
N ILE A 65 3.68 2.33 -3.46
CA ILE A 65 2.64 2.11 -2.46
C ILE A 65 1.46 1.36 -3.08
N LEU A 66 1.03 1.74 -4.29
CA LEU A 66 -0.05 1.09 -5.01
C LEU A 66 0.26 -0.40 -5.25
N ILE A 67 1.45 -0.73 -5.75
CA ILE A 67 1.86 -2.13 -5.94
C ILE A 67 1.79 -2.92 -4.63
N GLY A 68 2.29 -2.34 -3.54
CA GLY A 68 2.26 -2.98 -2.22
C GLY A 68 0.84 -3.20 -1.71
N ASN A 69 0.01 -2.15 -1.77
CA ASN A 69 -1.37 -2.20 -1.32
C ASN A 69 -2.19 -3.22 -2.11
N GLU A 70 -2.14 -3.16 -3.44
CA GLU A 70 -2.89 -4.08 -4.29
C GLU A 70 -2.42 -5.53 -4.11
N PHE A 71 -1.11 -5.75 -4.01
CA PHE A 71 -0.58 -7.10 -3.76
C PHE A 71 -1.11 -7.69 -2.44
N VAL A 72 -1.09 -6.89 -1.37
CA VAL A 72 -1.59 -7.31 -0.07
C VAL A 72 -3.10 -7.52 -0.10
N ASN A 73 -3.86 -6.62 -0.74
CA ASN A 73 -5.31 -6.71 -0.85
C ASN A 73 -5.75 -7.97 -1.62
N VAL A 74 -5.11 -8.26 -2.76
CA VAL A 74 -5.36 -9.48 -3.53
C VAL A 74 -4.99 -10.72 -2.71
N SER A 75 -3.84 -10.71 -2.03
CA SER A 75 -3.43 -11.81 -1.16
C SER A 75 -4.44 -12.05 -0.04
N ALA A 76 -4.93 -10.99 0.61
CA ALA A 76 -5.94 -11.08 1.66
C ALA A 76 -7.26 -11.64 1.11
N SER A 77 -7.66 -11.24 -0.10
CA SER A 77 -8.87 -11.74 -0.77
C SER A 77 -8.77 -13.25 -1.03
N VAL A 78 -7.62 -13.73 -1.49
CA VAL A 78 -7.35 -15.17 -1.71
C VAL A 78 -7.41 -15.96 -0.39
N ILE A 79 -6.78 -15.46 0.67
CA ILE A 79 -6.81 -16.12 1.99
C ILE A 79 -8.23 -16.12 2.58
N SER A 80 -8.96 -15.00 2.47
CA SER A 80 -10.35 -14.91 2.92
C SER A 80 -11.26 -15.88 2.17
N ALA A 81 -11.06 -16.03 0.85
CA ALA A 81 -11.80 -17.01 0.07
C ALA A 81 -11.55 -18.45 0.55
N ALA A 82 -10.29 -18.82 0.82
CA ALA A 82 -9.94 -20.12 1.38
C ALA A 82 -10.62 -20.38 2.74
N MET A 83 -10.62 -19.38 3.62
CA MET A 83 -11.30 -19.47 4.92
C MET A 83 -12.81 -19.71 4.79
N ILE A 84 -13.46 -18.99 3.86
CA ILE A 84 -14.91 -19.14 3.64
C ILE A 84 -15.24 -20.52 3.06
N ILE A 85 -14.42 -21.03 2.14
CA ILE A 85 -14.59 -22.39 1.60
C ILE A 85 -14.46 -23.43 2.73
N HIS A 86 -13.48 -23.28 3.63
CA HIS A 86 -13.32 -24.19 4.77
C HIS A 86 -14.49 -24.13 5.78
N LEU A 87 -15.05 -22.94 6.02
CA LEU A 87 -16.09 -22.74 7.03
C LEU A 87 -17.51 -23.01 6.52
N PHE A 88 -17.79 -22.63 5.28
CA PHE A 88 -19.15 -22.59 4.71
C PHE A 88 -19.30 -23.47 3.46
N GLY A 89 -18.21 -24.06 2.93
CA GLY A 89 -18.23 -24.81 1.68
C GLY A 89 -18.15 -23.90 0.44
N ALA A 90 -17.85 -24.53 -0.70
CA ALA A 90 -17.54 -23.82 -1.95
C ALA A 90 -18.72 -23.02 -2.54
N ASP A 91 -19.97 -23.36 -2.23
CA ASP A 91 -21.14 -22.70 -2.82
C ASP A 91 -21.41 -21.28 -2.25
N ASN A 92 -20.64 -20.84 -1.26
CA ASN A 92 -20.87 -19.61 -0.48
C ASN A 92 -19.92 -18.45 -0.84
N GLU A 93 -19.40 -18.41 -2.08
CA GLU A 93 -18.45 -17.38 -2.54
C GLU A 93 -18.98 -15.93 -2.40
N MET A 94 -20.28 -15.71 -2.58
CA MET A 94 -20.91 -14.39 -2.39
C MET A 94 -20.79 -13.88 -0.94
N ILE A 95 -20.77 -14.79 0.04
CA ILE A 95 -20.59 -14.43 1.45
C ILE A 95 -19.18 -13.86 1.67
N ASN A 96 -18.17 -14.46 1.04
CA ASN A 96 -16.80 -13.95 1.10
C ASN A 96 -16.75 -12.50 0.63
N LEU A 97 -17.30 -12.19 -0.54
CA LEU A 97 -17.27 -10.83 -1.09
C LEU A 97 -17.98 -9.83 -0.18
N LEU A 98 -19.17 -10.18 0.34
CA LEU A 98 -19.96 -9.31 1.22
C LEU A 98 -19.30 -9.03 2.57
N VAL A 99 -18.46 -9.94 3.07
CA VAL A 99 -17.77 -9.79 4.36
C VAL A 99 -16.38 -9.16 4.16
N MET A 100 -15.63 -9.65 3.19
CA MET A 100 -14.24 -9.28 2.95
C MET A 100 -14.10 -7.82 2.52
N VAL A 101 -14.91 -7.36 1.57
CA VAL A 101 -14.79 -6.00 1.02
C VAL A 101 -14.99 -4.93 2.10
N PRO A 102 -16.07 -4.97 2.92
CA PRO A 102 -16.21 -4.01 4.01
C PRO A 102 -15.09 -4.08 5.04
N ILE A 103 -14.61 -5.28 5.40
CA ILE A 103 -13.51 -5.42 6.37
C ILE A 103 -12.23 -4.79 5.84
N LEU A 104 -11.84 -5.11 4.60
CA LEU A 104 -10.65 -4.54 4.00
C LEU A 104 -10.78 -3.03 3.82
N LEU A 105 -11.91 -2.54 3.32
CA LEU A 105 -12.12 -1.10 3.16
C LEU A 105 -12.09 -0.37 4.50
N LEU A 106 -12.78 -0.87 5.53
CA LEU A 106 -12.84 -0.20 6.81
C LEU A 106 -11.50 -0.26 7.54
N PHE A 107 -10.90 -1.45 7.66
CA PHE A 107 -9.73 -1.66 8.51
C PHE A 107 -8.39 -1.59 7.77
N GLY A 108 -8.34 -1.97 6.50
CA GLY A 108 -7.15 -1.89 5.65
C GLY A 108 -6.98 -0.54 4.96
N GLU A 109 -8.05 0.21 4.70
CA GLU A 109 -7.93 1.45 3.91
C GLU A 109 -8.43 2.70 4.64
N ILE A 110 -9.73 2.79 4.90
CA ILE A 110 -10.39 4.02 5.38
C ILE A 110 -9.89 4.39 6.78
N THR A 111 -9.94 3.46 7.75
CA THR A 111 -9.54 3.77 9.14
C THR A 111 -8.06 4.19 9.22
N PRO A 112 -7.10 3.44 8.62
CA PRO A 112 -5.69 3.84 8.61
C PRO A 112 -5.47 5.20 7.96
N LYS A 113 -6.13 5.51 6.83
CA LYS A 113 -6.02 6.82 6.17
C LYS A 113 -6.52 7.96 7.06
N VAL A 114 -7.68 7.78 7.71
CA VAL A 114 -8.24 8.80 8.61
C VAL A 114 -7.31 9.06 9.80
N LEU A 115 -6.72 8.00 10.38
CA LEU A 115 -5.74 8.14 11.46
C LEU A 115 -4.46 8.84 10.99
N ALA A 116 -3.98 8.49 9.80
CA ALA A 116 -2.80 9.08 9.19
C ALA A 116 -2.97 10.58 8.93
N ILE A 117 -4.14 11.06 8.49
CA ILE A 117 -4.40 12.50 8.31
C ILE A 117 -4.27 13.25 9.64
N ARG A 118 -4.84 12.69 10.72
CA ARG A 118 -4.86 13.36 12.03
C ARG A 118 -3.48 13.40 12.70
N ASN A 119 -2.61 12.44 12.39
CA ASN A 119 -1.30 12.31 13.02
C ASN A 119 -0.17 12.11 11.99
N ASN A 120 -0.24 12.87 10.89
CA ASN A 120 0.59 12.66 9.71
C ASN A 120 2.10 12.67 9.99
N VAL A 121 2.58 13.54 10.89
CA VAL A 121 4.00 13.59 11.29
C VAL A 121 4.45 12.29 11.94
N ALA A 122 3.67 11.72 12.86
CA ALA A 122 4.06 10.48 13.55
C ALA A 122 4.06 9.29 12.59
N PHE A 123 3.00 9.16 11.77
CA PHE A 123 2.89 8.11 10.75
C PHE A 123 4.00 8.22 9.72
N ALA A 124 4.21 9.40 9.12
CA ALA A 124 5.28 9.62 8.15
C ALA A 124 6.66 9.30 8.73
N ASN A 125 6.92 9.68 10.00
CA ASN A 125 8.14 9.28 10.68
C ASN A 125 8.24 7.76 10.80
N ALA A 126 7.22 7.08 11.32
CA ALA A 126 7.25 5.63 11.54
C ALA A 126 7.42 4.84 10.22
N GLU A 127 6.75 5.30 9.16
CA GLU A 127 6.55 4.55 7.92
C GLU A 127 7.61 4.85 6.85
N CYS A 128 8.31 5.99 6.91
CA CYS A 128 9.28 6.38 5.89
C CYS A 128 10.43 5.37 5.72
N CYS A 129 10.90 4.74 6.81
CA CYS A 129 11.98 3.76 6.72
C CYS A 129 11.50 2.43 6.09
N PRO A 130 10.41 1.80 6.57
CA PRO A 130 9.85 0.61 5.93
C PRO A 130 9.50 0.83 4.46
N ILE A 131 8.85 1.95 4.11
CA ILE A 131 8.46 2.18 2.71
C ILE A 131 9.66 2.45 1.81
N ALA A 132 10.72 3.08 2.31
CA ALA A 132 11.96 3.24 1.55
C ALA A 132 12.65 1.90 1.26
N LEU A 133 12.65 0.98 2.24
CA LEU A 133 13.17 -0.37 2.04
C LEU A 133 12.33 -1.12 0.99
N PHE A 134 11.00 -1.09 1.13
CA PHE A 134 10.09 -1.71 0.17
C PHE A 134 10.24 -1.11 -1.24
N ALA A 135 10.38 0.22 -1.35
CA ALA A 135 10.64 0.91 -2.61
C ALA A 135 11.92 0.43 -3.29
N ARG A 136 12.97 0.14 -2.51
CA ARG A 136 14.21 -0.45 -3.03
C ARG A 136 13.98 -1.89 -3.51
N LEU A 137 13.29 -2.72 -2.73
CA LEU A 137 13.00 -4.12 -3.08
C LEU A 137 12.15 -4.27 -4.35
N ILE A 138 11.15 -3.39 -4.53
CA ILE A 138 10.24 -3.41 -5.69
C ILE A 138 10.81 -2.69 -6.93
N THR A 139 12.00 -2.07 -6.83
CA THR A 139 12.64 -1.39 -7.97
C THR A 139 12.75 -2.28 -9.23
N PRO A 140 13.23 -3.54 -9.20
CA PRO A 140 13.28 -4.38 -10.41
C PRO A 140 11.90 -4.62 -11.03
N LEU A 141 10.90 -4.92 -10.21
CA LEU A 141 9.52 -5.13 -10.68
C LEU A 141 8.95 -3.85 -11.30
N ARG A 142 9.25 -2.69 -10.72
CA ARG A 142 8.82 -1.39 -11.24
C ARG A 142 9.42 -1.10 -12.62
N GLU A 143 10.69 -1.43 -12.83
CA GLU A 143 11.30 -1.28 -14.15
C GLU A 143 10.61 -2.19 -15.16
N VAL A 144 10.31 -3.44 -14.82
CA VAL A 144 9.54 -4.34 -15.70
C VAL A 144 8.19 -3.73 -16.06
N ILE A 145 7.43 -3.24 -15.07
CA ILE A 145 6.13 -2.60 -15.30
C ILE A 145 6.28 -1.36 -16.20
N ARG A 146 7.30 -0.54 -16.00
CA ARG A 146 7.57 0.64 -16.85
C ARG A 146 7.81 0.23 -18.30
N HIS A 147 8.65 -0.76 -18.56
CA HIS A 147 8.92 -1.24 -19.92
C HIS A 147 7.65 -1.80 -20.59
N VAL A 148 6.83 -2.54 -19.84
CA VAL A 148 5.55 -3.07 -20.34
C VAL A 148 4.57 -1.92 -20.63
N ALA A 149 4.45 -0.94 -19.74
CA ALA A 149 3.59 0.23 -19.94
C ALA A 149 4.02 1.03 -21.17
N GLU A 150 5.32 1.28 -21.34
CA GLU A 150 5.88 1.95 -22.53
C GLU A 150 5.63 1.16 -23.82
N PHE A 151 5.72 -0.17 -23.77
CA PHE A 151 5.36 -1.03 -24.91
C PHE A 151 3.90 -0.81 -25.33
N PHE A 152 2.95 -0.81 -24.40
CA PHE A 152 1.54 -0.57 -24.71
C PHE A 152 1.27 0.88 -25.15
N ILE A 153 1.91 1.87 -24.51
CA ILE A 153 1.77 3.27 -24.89
C ILE A 153 2.29 3.48 -26.33
N THR A 154 3.44 2.92 -26.67
CA THR A 154 4.01 3.03 -28.03
C THR A 154 3.16 2.29 -29.07
N LEU A 155 2.48 1.20 -28.69
CA LEU A 155 1.52 0.49 -29.52
C LEU A 155 0.28 1.36 -29.83
N ILE A 156 -0.23 2.08 -28.83
CA ILE A 156 -1.47 2.88 -28.93
C ILE A 156 -1.21 4.26 -29.56
N VAL A 157 -0.12 4.93 -29.18
CA VAL A 157 0.17 6.32 -29.57
C VAL A 157 1.06 6.40 -30.84
N GLY A 158 1.75 5.31 -31.19
CA GLY A 158 2.73 5.28 -32.27
C GLY A 158 4.06 5.96 -31.89
N LYS A 159 5.17 5.45 -32.42
CA LYS A 159 6.57 5.82 -32.06
C LYS A 159 6.93 7.32 -32.12
N GLN A 160 6.10 8.19 -32.68
CA GLN A 160 6.48 9.59 -32.99
C GLN A 160 6.17 10.65 -31.92
N ARG A 161 5.50 10.31 -30.80
CA ARG A 161 5.18 11.30 -29.73
C ARG A 161 5.74 10.98 -28.34
N SER A 162 6.59 9.96 -28.20
CA SER A 162 7.09 9.48 -26.90
C SER A 162 8.36 10.17 -26.38
N ALA A 163 8.92 11.14 -27.10
CA ALA A 163 10.17 11.83 -26.75
C ALA A 163 9.95 13.32 -26.42
N GLY A 164 9.00 13.60 -25.52
CA GLY A 164 8.71 14.94 -25.00
C GLY A 164 8.61 14.93 -23.49
#